data_AF-A0AAE3XD23-F1
#
_entry.id   AF-A0AAE3XD23-F1
#
_cell.length_a   1.000
_cell.length_b   1.000
_cell.length_c   1.000
_cell.angle_alpha   90.00
_cell.angle_beta   90.00
_cell.angle_gamma   90.00
#
_symmetry.space_group_name_H-M   'P 1'
#
loop_
_entity.id
_entity.type
_entity.pdbx_description
1 polymer ?
#
loop_
_entity_poly.entity_id
_entity_poly.type
_entity_poly.pdbx_seq_one_letter_code
_entity_poly.pdbx_strand_id
1 'polypeptide(L)'
;MELNRRGITLTVVGDQLHAEFPAGSMTPELSQRIGALKGALLIELQGQHTAACSRLPPPLHHIVRAAVANQLSRPGFLPSGMVSDLGQFVLACAALHAIGVEPERQVRDLNAAQSVWAQ
;
A
#
# COMPACT_ATOMS: atom_id res chain seq x y z
N MET A 1 5.81 -21.71 9.75
CA MET A 1 5.47 -21.83 8.32
C MET A 1 4.81 -23.19 8.01
N GLU A 2 3.62 -23.47 8.54
CA GLU A 2 2.87 -24.72 8.24
C GLU A 2 1.60 -24.48 7.39
N LEU A 3 1.12 -23.25 7.31
CA LEU A 3 -0.16 -22.90 6.66
C LEU A 3 -0.05 -22.89 5.12
N ASN A 4 1.08 -22.41 4.58
CA ASN A 4 1.34 -22.43 3.13
C ASN A 4 1.45 -23.85 2.54
N ARG A 5 1.85 -24.85 3.36
CA ARG A 5 1.90 -26.26 2.91
C ARG A 5 0.52 -26.90 2.74
N ARG A 6 -0.53 -26.30 3.33
CA ARG A 6 -1.91 -26.81 3.29
C ARG A 6 -2.80 -26.06 2.30
N GLY A 7 -2.23 -25.14 1.50
CA GLY A 7 -3.00 -24.33 0.55
C GLY A 7 -4.00 -23.37 1.21
N ILE A 8 -3.80 -23.05 2.48
CA ILE A 8 -4.68 -22.16 3.25
C ILE A 8 -4.17 -20.74 3.06
N THR A 9 -4.95 -19.91 2.38
CA THR A 9 -4.64 -18.49 2.19
C THR A 9 -5.40 -17.70 3.24
N LEU A 10 -4.66 -17.01 4.13
CA LEU A 10 -5.23 -16.07 5.10
C LEU A 10 -5.08 -14.67 4.54
N THR A 11 -6.21 -13.99 4.29
CA THR A 11 -6.28 -12.61 3.81
C THR A 11 -6.98 -11.75 4.86
N VAL A 12 -6.44 -10.57 5.12
CA VAL A 12 -7.08 -9.59 6.00
C VAL A 12 -7.91 -8.65 5.14
N VAL A 13 -9.21 -8.60 5.38
CA VAL A 13 -10.13 -7.65 4.73
C VAL A 13 -10.69 -6.73 5.82
N GLY A 14 -10.15 -5.51 5.89
CA GLY A 14 -10.47 -4.57 6.97
C GLY A 14 -9.98 -5.07 8.33
N ASP A 15 -10.90 -5.27 9.29
CA ASP A 15 -10.62 -5.83 10.62
C ASP A 15 -10.93 -7.34 10.71
N GLN A 16 -11.29 -7.97 9.59
CA GLN A 16 -11.70 -9.36 9.55
C GLN A 16 -10.66 -10.24 8.85
N LEU A 17 -10.36 -11.38 9.49
CA LEU A 17 -9.56 -12.44 8.88
C LEU A 17 -10.46 -13.28 7.99
N HIS A 18 -10.25 -13.19 6.69
CA HIS A 18 -10.74 -14.14 5.72
C HIS A 18 -9.73 -15.27 5.58
N ALA A 19 -10.24 -16.49 5.63
CA ALA A 19 -9.43 -17.69 5.47
C ALA A 19 -10.03 -18.50 4.34
N GLU A 20 -9.32 -18.56 3.22
CA GLU A 20 -9.66 -19.43 2.10
C GLU A 20 -9.01 -20.79 2.34
N PHE A 21 -9.87 -21.79 2.56
CA PHE A 21 -9.46 -23.17 2.73
C PHE A 21 -9.82 -23.96 1.47
N PRO A 22 -8.92 -24.80 0.94
CA PRO A 22 -9.29 -25.81 -0.06
C PRO A 22 -10.35 -26.75 0.53
N ALA A 23 -11.32 -27.16 -0.27
CA ALA A 23 -12.41 -28.04 0.17
C ALA A 23 -11.86 -29.29 0.87
N GLY A 24 -12.28 -29.52 2.13
CA GLY A 24 -11.85 -30.65 2.96
C GLY A 24 -10.68 -30.38 3.92
N SER A 25 -10.11 -29.16 3.94
CA SER A 25 -8.93 -28.83 4.78
C SER A 25 -9.26 -28.24 6.16
N MET A 26 -10.53 -27.95 6.41
CA MET A 26 -10.99 -27.25 7.61
C MET A 26 -11.42 -28.27 8.67
N THR A 27 -10.48 -28.72 9.49
CA THR A 27 -10.77 -29.57 10.65
C THR A 27 -11.17 -28.71 11.87
N PRO A 28 -12.01 -29.23 12.79
CA PRO A 28 -12.43 -28.49 13.98
C PRO A 28 -11.25 -28.07 14.86
N GLU A 29 -10.19 -28.88 14.99
CA GLU A 29 -8.97 -28.48 15.71
C GLU A 29 -8.27 -27.28 15.06
N LEU A 30 -8.31 -27.17 13.72
CA LEU A 30 -7.68 -26.10 12.97
C LEU A 30 -8.48 -24.79 13.11
N SER A 31 -9.81 -24.89 13.12
CA SER A 31 -10.69 -23.75 13.42
C SER A 31 -10.49 -23.23 14.85
N GLN A 32 -10.33 -24.11 15.83
CA GLN A 32 -10.11 -23.74 17.22
C GLN A 32 -8.73 -23.11 17.43
N ARG A 33 -7.69 -23.63 16.77
CA ARG A 33 -6.35 -23.04 16.77
C ARG A 33 -6.31 -21.66 16.08
N ILE A 34 -6.99 -21.49 14.95
CA ILE A 34 -7.11 -20.19 14.28
C ILE A 34 -7.89 -19.20 15.16
N GLY A 35 -8.97 -19.64 15.81
CA GLY A 35 -9.71 -18.82 16.77
C GLY A 35 -8.87 -18.36 17.96
N ALA A 36 -8.09 -19.28 18.55
CA ALA A 36 -7.19 -18.98 19.67
C ALA A 36 -6.02 -18.07 19.28
N LEU A 37 -5.51 -18.20 18.06
CA LEU A 37 -4.40 -17.39 17.53
C LEU A 37 -4.88 -16.17 16.74
N LYS A 38 -6.18 -15.90 16.64
CA LYS A 38 -6.77 -14.84 15.81
C LYS A 38 -6.15 -13.47 16.08
N GLY A 39 -5.99 -13.11 17.36
CA GLY A 39 -5.40 -11.83 17.75
C GLY A 39 -3.92 -11.72 17.37
N ALA A 40 -3.14 -12.78 17.60
CA ALA A 40 -1.73 -12.80 17.22
C ALA A 40 -1.55 -12.80 15.70
N LEU A 41 -2.41 -13.51 14.95
CA LEU A 41 -2.42 -13.52 13.49
C LEU A 41 -2.85 -12.18 12.91
N LEU A 42 -3.85 -11.49 13.50
CA LEU A 42 -4.20 -10.12 13.14
C LEU A 42 -3.02 -9.18 13.33
N ILE A 43 -2.35 -9.25 14.48
CA ILE A 43 -1.18 -8.42 14.77
C ILE A 43 -0.01 -8.75 13.84
N GLU A 44 0.25 -10.02 13.54
CA GLU A 44 1.34 -10.43 12.66
C GLU A 44 1.04 -10.06 11.20
N LEU A 45 -0.19 -10.24 10.73
CA LEU A 45 -0.61 -9.89 9.36
C LEU A 45 -0.74 -8.38 9.17
N GLN A 46 -1.29 -7.64 10.15
CA GLN A 46 -1.25 -6.17 10.16
C GLN A 46 0.18 -5.66 10.29
N GLY A 47 0.99 -6.30 11.14
CA GLY A 47 2.41 -6.03 11.32
C GLY A 47 3.21 -6.18 10.03
N GLN A 48 2.96 -7.26 9.27
CA GLN A 48 3.53 -7.47 7.93
C GLN A 48 3.06 -6.43 6.91
N HIS A 49 1.82 -5.95 6.99
CA HIS A 49 1.34 -4.82 6.17
C HIS A 49 2.01 -3.49 6.57
N THR A 50 2.27 -3.26 7.86
CA THR A 50 2.96 -2.04 8.33
C THR A 50 4.48 -2.08 8.09
N ALA A 51 5.10 -3.27 8.08
CA ALA A 51 6.52 -3.44 7.76
C ALA A 51 6.84 -3.22 6.26
N ALA A 52 5.82 -3.10 5.43
CA ALA A 52 5.92 -2.80 4.01
C ALA A 52 5.25 -1.47 3.65
N CYS A 53 5.53 -0.39 4.39
CA CYS A 53 5.65 0.91 3.71
C CYS A 53 6.88 0.81 2.80
N SER A 54 6.71 0.13 1.67
CA SER A 54 7.73 -0.03 0.65
C SER A 54 8.21 1.37 0.31
N ARG A 55 9.53 1.58 0.39
CA ARG A 55 10.10 2.85 -0.05
C ARG A 55 9.56 3.13 -1.44
N LEU A 56 9.20 4.39 -1.69
CA LEU A 56 8.80 4.82 -3.03
C LEU A 56 9.77 4.24 -4.06
N PRO A 57 9.28 3.76 -5.21
CA PRO A 57 10.14 3.26 -6.27
C PRO A 57 11.29 4.24 -6.57
N PRO A 58 12.54 3.77 -6.76
CA PRO A 58 13.68 4.62 -7.11
C PRO A 58 13.41 5.65 -8.22
N PRO A 59 12.69 5.31 -9.32
CA PRO A 59 12.38 6.30 -10.34
C PRO A 59 11.50 7.44 -9.86
N LEU A 60 10.80 7.37 -8.72
CA LEU A 60 9.99 8.48 -8.21
C LEU A 60 10.73 9.39 -7.22
N HIS A 61 11.97 9.05 -6.85
CA HIS A 61 12.73 9.87 -5.88
C HIS A 61 13.10 11.24 -6.44
N HIS A 62 13.40 11.33 -7.73
CA HIS A 62 13.81 12.58 -8.38
C HIS A 62 12.68 13.64 -8.39
N ILE A 63 11.43 13.25 -8.69
CA ILE A 63 10.29 14.19 -8.67
C ILE A 63 9.99 14.66 -7.24
N VAL A 64 10.09 13.79 -6.25
CA VAL A 64 9.93 14.19 -4.84
C VAL A 64 11.04 15.16 -4.43
N ARG A 65 12.29 14.93 -4.83
CA ARG A 65 13.39 15.87 -4.59
C ARG A 65 13.17 17.21 -5.28
N ALA A 66 12.68 17.20 -6.51
CA ALA A 66 12.33 18.42 -7.25
C ALA A 66 11.20 19.20 -6.56
N ALA A 67 10.19 18.49 -6.02
CA ALA A 67 9.12 19.07 -5.22
C ALA A 67 9.67 19.74 -3.94
N VAL A 68 10.54 19.04 -3.19
CA VAL A 68 11.20 19.59 -1.99
C VAL A 68 12.05 20.81 -2.32
N ALA A 69 12.69 20.82 -3.48
CA ALA A 69 13.48 21.96 -3.96
C ALA A 69 12.64 23.09 -4.59
N ASN A 70 11.30 23.02 -4.50
CA ASN A 70 10.35 23.98 -5.09
C ASN A 70 10.47 24.17 -6.62
N GLN A 71 11.02 23.17 -7.32
CA GLN A 71 11.20 23.19 -8.78
C GLN A 71 9.91 22.83 -9.55
N LEU A 72 8.87 22.42 -8.82
CA LEU A 72 7.57 21.99 -9.34
C LEU A 72 6.43 22.93 -8.94
N SER A 73 6.74 24.17 -8.52
CA SER A 73 5.77 25.19 -8.08
C SER A 73 5.00 25.80 -9.25
N ARG A 74 4.47 24.94 -10.13
CA ARG A 74 3.69 25.28 -11.32
C ARG A 74 2.39 24.49 -11.33
N PRO A 75 1.29 25.05 -11.85
CA PRO A 75 0.08 24.28 -12.07
C PRO A 75 0.31 23.19 -13.13
N GLY A 76 -0.42 22.08 -13.00
CA GLY A 76 -0.32 20.94 -13.91
C GLY A 76 -1.67 20.27 -14.12
N PHE A 77 -1.88 19.73 -15.31
CA PHE A 77 -3.09 18.97 -15.63
C PHE A 77 -2.80 17.48 -15.51
N LEU A 78 -3.40 16.83 -14.52
CA LEU A 78 -3.28 15.40 -14.28
C LEU A 78 -4.56 14.68 -14.70
N PRO A 79 -4.52 13.35 -14.91
CA PRO A 79 -5.74 12.55 -15.11
C PRO A 79 -6.76 12.71 -13.97
N SER A 80 -6.27 13.00 -12.77
CA SER A 80 -7.06 13.22 -11.56
C SER A 80 -7.68 14.63 -11.47
N GLY A 81 -7.33 15.54 -12.37
CA GLY A 81 -7.83 16.91 -12.44
C GLY A 81 -6.73 17.96 -12.55
N MET A 82 -7.15 19.23 -12.56
CA MET A 82 -6.23 20.37 -12.51
C MET A 82 -5.65 20.51 -11.10
N VAL A 83 -4.33 20.57 -11.01
CA VAL A 83 -3.61 20.82 -9.77
C VAL A 83 -3.00 22.21 -9.84
N SER A 84 -3.29 23.04 -8.84
CA SER A 84 -2.77 24.42 -8.74
C SER A 84 -1.27 24.48 -8.49
N ASP A 85 -0.74 23.48 -7.78
CA ASP A 85 0.69 23.35 -7.46
C ASP A 85 1.11 21.88 -7.53
N LEU A 86 1.88 21.54 -8.57
CA LEU A 86 2.35 20.18 -8.80
C LEU A 86 3.31 19.70 -7.70
N GLY A 87 4.11 20.59 -7.13
CA GLY A 87 5.04 20.28 -6.04
C GLY A 87 4.30 19.88 -4.76
N GLN A 88 3.31 20.67 -4.34
CA GLN A 88 2.48 20.32 -3.17
C GLN A 88 1.75 19.00 -3.36
N PHE A 89 1.23 18.76 -4.57
CA PHE A 89 0.57 17.50 -4.89
C PHE A 89 1.51 16.30 -4.78
N VAL A 90 2.71 16.39 -5.34
CA VAL A 90 3.73 15.33 -5.25
C VAL A 90 4.10 15.05 -3.78
N LEU A 91 4.27 16.09 -2.97
CA LEU A 91 4.57 15.93 -1.54
C LEU A 91 3.41 15.28 -0.78
N ALA A 92 2.17 15.66 -1.08
CA ALA A 92 0.99 15.05 -0.48
C ALA A 92 0.90 13.56 -0.81
N CYS A 93 1.08 13.18 -2.09
CA CYS A 93 1.08 11.78 -2.50
C CYS A 93 2.21 10.98 -1.84
N ALA A 94 3.42 11.55 -1.74
CA ALA A 94 4.54 10.90 -1.07
C ALA A 94 4.28 10.70 0.43
N ALA A 95 3.67 11.68 1.10
CA ALA A 95 3.29 11.59 2.51
C ALA A 95 2.21 10.52 2.73
N LEU A 96 1.15 10.52 1.91
CA LEU A 96 0.07 9.53 1.96
C LEU A 96 0.60 8.11 1.72
N HIS A 97 1.52 7.94 0.77
CA HIS A 97 2.19 6.66 0.53
C HIS A 97 3.01 6.21 1.74
N ALA A 98 3.75 7.13 2.38
CA ALA A 98 4.59 6.83 3.54
C ALA A 98 3.79 6.40 4.78
N ILE A 99 2.52 6.80 4.90
CA ILE A 99 1.61 6.37 5.96
C ILE A 99 0.68 5.22 5.53
N GLY A 100 0.90 4.66 4.33
CA GLY A 100 0.15 3.50 3.83
C GLY A 100 -1.25 3.80 3.31
N VAL A 101 -1.60 5.06 3.04
CA VAL A 101 -2.90 5.43 2.48
C VAL A 101 -2.89 5.24 0.96
N GLU A 102 -3.58 4.19 0.50
CA GLU A 102 -3.75 3.83 -0.92
C GLU A 102 -2.42 3.85 -1.72
N PRO A 103 -1.37 3.10 -1.32
CA PRO A 103 -0.02 3.28 -1.84
C PRO A 103 0.09 3.11 -3.36
N GLU A 104 -0.70 2.21 -3.96
CA GLU A 104 -0.75 2.01 -5.41
C GLU A 104 -1.32 3.20 -6.16
N ARG A 105 -2.36 3.83 -5.58
CA ARG A 105 -2.96 5.05 -6.13
C ARG A 105 -1.95 6.20 -6.07
N GLN A 106 -1.26 6.36 -4.94
CA GLN A 106 -0.24 7.39 -4.79
C GLN A 106 0.91 7.21 -5.79
N VAL A 107 1.35 5.97 -6.04
CA VAL A 107 2.38 5.69 -7.07
C VAL A 107 1.88 6.05 -8.46
N ARG A 108 0.61 5.77 -8.80
CA ARG A 108 0.02 6.14 -10.09
C ARG A 108 -0.03 7.66 -10.28
N ASP A 109 -0.48 8.39 -9.27
CA ASP A 109 -0.57 9.85 -9.27
C ASP A 109 0.82 10.49 -9.37
N LEU A 110 1.84 9.95 -8.70
CA LEU A 110 3.23 10.40 -8.81
C LEU A 110 3.82 10.18 -10.22
N ASN A 111 3.50 9.07 -10.88
CA ASN A 111 3.92 8.83 -12.27
C ASN A 111 3.24 9.80 -13.25
N ALA A 112 1.97 10.12 -13.01
CA ALA A 112 1.27 11.13 -13.81
C ALA A 112 1.92 12.51 -13.63
N ALA A 113 2.24 12.90 -12.39
CA ALA A 113 2.95 14.14 -12.10
C ALA A 113 4.34 14.18 -12.76
N GLN A 114 5.06 13.05 -12.79
CA GLN A 114 6.34 12.94 -13.48
C GLN A 114 6.19 13.16 -14.99
N SER A 115 5.15 12.60 -15.59
CA SER A 115 4.89 12.75 -17.02
C SER A 115 4.57 14.21 -17.41
N VAL A 116 3.86 14.94 -16.55
CA VAL A 116 3.57 16.37 -16.74
C VAL A 116 4.80 17.24 -16.50
N TRP A 117 5.71 16.81 -15.63
CA TRP A 117 6.96 17.54 -15.40
C TRP A 117 7.98 17.35 -16.52
N ALA A 118 8.04 16.17 -17.12
CA ALA A 118 8.93 15.87 -18.25
C ALA A 118 8.54 16.55 -19.57
N GLN A 119 7.36 17.19 -19.62
CA GLN A 119 6.90 18.08 -20.70
C GLN A 119 7.32 19.53 -20.42
#